data_AF-A0A8C8XLI9-F1
#
_entry.id   AF-A0A8C8XLI9-F1
#
_cell.length_a   1.000
_cell.length_b   1.000
_cell.length_c   1.000
_cell.angle_alpha   90.00
_cell.angle_beta   90.00
_cell.angle_gamma   90.00
#
_symmetry.space_group_name_H-M   'P 1'
#
loop_
_entity.id
_entity.type
_entity.pdbx_description
1 polymer ?
#
loop_
_entity_poly.entity_id
_entity_poly.type
_entity_poly.pdbx_seq_one_letter_code
_entity_poly.pdbx_strand_id
1 'polypeptide(L)'
;MSQAVQTNGTQPLSKTWELSLYELQRTPQEAITDGLEIVVSPRSLHSELMCPICLDMLKNTMTTKECLHRFCADCIITALRSGNKECPTCRKKLVSKRSLRPDPNFDALISKIYPSRDEYEAHQERVLARINKHNNQQALSHSIEEGLKIQAMNRYMEKEARDGGRFSEYFY
;
A
#
# COMPACT_ATOMS: atom_id res chain seq x y z
N MET A 1 8.07 -41.55 -6.45
CA MET A 1 7.38 -40.40 -7.07
C MET A 1 7.77 -39.14 -6.30
N SER A 2 8.90 -38.56 -6.67
CA SER A 2 9.43 -37.33 -6.07
C SER A 2 8.72 -36.15 -6.72
N GLN A 3 7.85 -35.48 -5.97
CA GLN A 3 7.19 -34.27 -6.42
C GLN A 3 8.23 -33.15 -6.51
N ALA A 4 8.48 -32.67 -7.73
CA ALA A 4 9.25 -31.45 -7.94
C ALA A 4 8.40 -30.26 -7.49
N VAL A 5 8.80 -29.63 -6.39
CA VAL A 5 8.27 -28.34 -5.95
C VAL A 5 8.59 -27.31 -7.03
N GLN A 6 7.55 -26.77 -7.67
CA GLN A 6 7.66 -25.66 -8.61
C GLN A 6 8.07 -24.41 -7.83
N THR A 7 9.38 -24.19 -7.70
CA THR A 7 9.88 -22.86 -7.34
C THR A 7 9.77 -22.00 -8.60
N ASN A 8 9.13 -20.83 -8.50
CA ASN A 8 9.22 -19.79 -9.53
C ASN A 8 10.68 -19.34 -9.61
N GLY A 9 11.48 -20.07 -10.40
CA GLY A 9 12.92 -19.97 -10.47
C GLY A 9 13.34 -18.69 -11.17
N THR A 10 14.13 -17.87 -10.47
CA THR A 10 14.88 -16.78 -11.11
C THR A 10 15.79 -17.41 -12.16
N GLN A 11 15.65 -16.98 -13.42
CA GLN A 11 16.48 -17.48 -14.52
C GLN A 11 17.95 -17.11 -14.29
N PRO A 12 18.92 -17.90 -14.80
CA PRO A 12 20.32 -17.52 -14.78
C PRO A 12 20.53 -16.14 -15.41
N LEU A 13 21.52 -15.39 -14.92
CA LEU A 13 21.81 -14.04 -15.42
C LEU A 13 22.13 -14.06 -16.93
N SER A 14 22.86 -15.08 -17.39
CA SER A 14 23.15 -15.30 -18.81
C SER A 14 21.90 -15.48 -19.65
N LYS A 15 20.88 -16.17 -19.13
CA LYS A 15 19.61 -16.39 -19.83
C LYS A 15 18.70 -15.16 -19.82
N THR A 16 18.72 -14.39 -18.73
CA THR A 16 17.89 -13.19 -18.55
C THR A 16 18.25 -12.09 -19.55
N TRP A 17 19.54 -11.99 -19.92
CA TRP A 17 20.06 -10.96 -20.83
C TRP A 17 20.50 -11.54 -22.19
N GLU A 18 20.15 -12.79 -22.49
CA GLU A 18 20.38 -13.37 -23.81
C GLU A 18 19.45 -12.71 -24.84
N LEU A 19 20.03 -12.11 -25.87
CA LEU A 19 19.26 -11.48 -26.94
C LEU A 19 18.69 -12.53 -27.90
N SER A 20 17.41 -12.41 -28.22
CA SER A 20 16.79 -13.15 -29.31
C SER A 20 17.34 -12.73 -30.68
N LEU A 21 17.12 -13.57 -31.69
CA LEU A 21 17.48 -13.24 -33.07
C LEU A 21 16.84 -11.93 -33.56
N TYR A 22 15.63 -11.61 -33.07
CA TYR A 22 14.97 -10.33 -33.34
C TYR A 22 15.70 -9.17 -32.65
N GLU A 23 16.06 -9.28 -31.37
CA GLU A 23 16.71 -8.18 -30.63
C GLU A 23 18.10 -7.85 -31.17
N LEU A 24 18.81 -8.82 -31.74
CA LEU A 24 20.11 -8.59 -32.38
C LEU A 24 20.06 -7.68 -33.61
N GLN A 25 18.89 -7.57 -34.26
CA GLN A 25 18.71 -6.82 -35.51
C GLN A 25 17.58 -5.78 -35.44
N ARG A 26 17.00 -5.53 -34.25
CA ARG A 26 15.88 -4.58 -34.12
C ARG A 26 16.33 -3.17 -34.47
N THR A 27 15.50 -2.45 -35.22
CA THR A 27 15.70 -1.02 -35.50
C THR A 27 15.05 -0.17 -34.41
N PRO A 28 15.53 1.08 -34.20
CA PRO A 28 14.86 2.04 -33.31
C PRO A 28 13.39 2.25 -33.69
N GLN A 29 12.55 2.52 -32.69
CA GLN A 29 11.18 2.97 -32.91
C GLN A 29 11.19 4.50 -32.91
N GLU A 30 10.82 5.10 -34.03
CA GLU A 30 10.81 6.55 -34.20
C GLU A 30 9.76 7.19 -33.28
N ALA A 31 10.11 8.34 -32.71
CA ALA A 31 9.20 9.07 -31.83
C ALA A 31 8.07 9.72 -32.64
N ILE A 32 6.85 9.63 -32.12
CA ILE A 32 5.69 10.40 -32.58
C ILE A 32 5.99 11.88 -32.28
N THR A 33 6.10 12.70 -33.33
CA THR A 33 6.45 14.13 -33.25
C THR A 33 5.37 15.04 -33.82
N ASP A 34 4.36 14.45 -34.44
CA ASP A 34 3.10 15.11 -34.77
C ASP A 34 2.30 15.41 -33.49
N GLY A 35 1.39 16.39 -33.58
CA GLY A 35 0.55 16.83 -32.47
C GLY A 35 -0.55 15.83 -32.10
N LEU A 36 -0.25 14.54 -32.11
CA LEU A 36 -1.18 13.48 -31.76
C LEU A 36 -1.57 13.60 -30.28
N GLU A 37 -2.85 13.83 -30.02
CA GLU A 37 -3.40 13.85 -28.67
C GLU A 37 -3.79 12.43 -28.23
N ILE A 38 -3.28 12.02 -27.07
CA ILE A 38 -3.61 10.72 -26.47
C ILE A 38 -4.62 10.97 -25.34
N VAL A 39 -5.85 10.50 -25.52
CA VAL A 39 -6.85 10.49 -24.46
C VAL A 39 -6.63 9.26 -23.59
N VAL A 40 -6.13 9.46 -22.37
CA VAL A 40 -5.93 8.38 -21.40
C VAL A 40 -6.99 8.46 -20.31
N SER A 41 -7.77 7.41 -20.13
CA SER A 41 -8.67 7.31 -18.98
C SER A 41 -7.85 7.23 -17.69
N PRO A 42 -8.19 7.99 -16.63
CA PRO A 42 -7.48 7.93 -15.36
C PRO A 42 -7.41 6.52 -14.75
N ARG A 43 -8.39 5.66 -15.06
CA ARG A 43 -8.42 4.26 -14.61
C ARG A 43 -7.40 3.38 -15.33
N SER A 44 -7.00 3.73 -16.55
CA SER A 44 -6.14 2.88 -17.40
C SER A 44 -4.68 2.85 -16.94
N LEU A 45 -4.23 3.85 -16.18
CA LEU A 45 -2.86 3.93 -15.63
C LEU A 45 -2.83 3.82 -14.10
N HIS A 46 -3.97 3.46 -13.50
CA HIS A 46 -4.14 3.52 -12.06
C HIS A 46 -3.22 2.52 -11.34
N SER A 47 -3.07 1.29 -11.86
CA SER A 47 -2.20 0.27 -11.28
C SER A 47 -0.72 0.62 -11.38
N GLU A 48 -0.32 1.36 -12.41
CA GLU A 48 1.08 1.67 -12.73
C GLU A 48 1.59 2.87 -11.94
N LEU A 49 0.70 3.81 -11.58
CA LEU A 49 1.05 5.08 -10.96
C LEU A 49 0.64 5.18 -9.48
N MET A 50 0.04 4.12 -8.93
CA MET A 50 -0.38 4.07 -7.54
C MET A 50 0.71 3.50 -6.64
N CYS A 51 0.86 4.11 -5.46
CA CYS A 51 1.64 3.54 -4.38
C CYS A 51 0.87 2.40 -3.71
N PRO A 52 1.42 1.17 -3.64
CA PRO A 52 0.75 0.02 -3.05
C PRO A 52 0.63 0.08 -1.51
N ILE A 53 1.18 1.12 -0.85
CA ILE A 53 1.08 1.31 0.60
C ILE A 53 -0.10 2.23 0.95
N CYS A 54 -0.16 3.43 0.37
CA CYS A 54 -1.24 4.38 0.65
C CYS A 54 -2.43 4.27 -0.31
N LEU A 55 -2.30 3.46 -1.37
CA LEU A 55 -3.31 3.26 -2.42
C LEU A 55 -3.69 4.55 -3.15
N ASP A 56 -2.76 5.50 -3.19
CA ASP A 56 -2.91 6.80 -3.83
C ASP A 56 -1.78 6.99 -4.86
N MET A 57 -1.90 7.99 -5.73
CA MET A 57 -0.90 8.31 -6.74
C MET A 57 0.46 8.62 -6.11
N LEU A 58 1.52 8.06 -6.68
CA LEU A 58 2.89 8.19 -6.16
C LEU A 58 3.30 9.65 -5.95
N LYS A 59 3.94 9.93 -4.81
CA LYS A 59 4.49 11.23 -4.39
C LYS A 59 5.96 11.04 -4.03
N ASN A 60 6.85 11.84 -4.63
CA ASN A 60 8.29 11.77 -4.39
C ASN A 60 8.78 10.32 -4.54
N THR A 61 8.64 9.77 -5.74
CA THR A 61 8.72 8.34 -5.99
C THR A 61 10.08 7.78 -5.56
N MET A 62 10.04 6.71 -4.75
CA MET A 62 11.19 5.92 -4.36
C MET A 62 11.08 4.52 -4.95
N THR A 63 12.15 4.08 -5.62
CA THR A 63 12.21 2.80 -6.33
C THR A 63 13.20 1.86 -5.64
N THR A 64 12.82 0.60 -5.45
CA THR A 64 13.71 -0.44 -4.90
C THR A 64 14.72 -0.90 -5.95
N LYS A 65 15.99 -1.03 -5.56
CA LYS A 65 17.06 -1.44 -6.51
C LYS A 65 16.91 -2.87 -7.03
N GLU A 66 16.49 -3.79 -6.17
CA GLU A 66 16.47 -5.25 -6.45
C GLU A 66 15.20 -5.73 -7.17
N CYS A 67 14.13 -4.92 -7.17
CA CYS A 67 12.84 -5.34 -7.74
C CYS A 67 12.06 -4.23 -8.46
N LEU A 68 12.59 -3.00 -8.51
CA LEU A 68 12.00 -1.87 -9.23
C LEU A 68 10.53 -1.54 -8.84
N HIS A 69 10.11 -1.93 -7.63
CA HIS A 69 8.82 -1.53 -7.08
C HIS A 69 8.89 -0.09 -6.59
N ARG A 70 7.80 0.65 -6.83
CA ARG A 70 7.68 2.09 -6.59
C ARG A 70 6.76 2.38 -5.42
N PHE A 71 7.16 3.33 -4.59
CA PHE A 71 6.42 3.78 -3.42
C PHE A 71 6.59 5.28 -3.21
N CYS A 72 5.67 5.93 -2.49
CA CYS A 72 5.92 7.29 -2.02
C CYS A 72 7.08 7.29 -1.00
N ALA A 73 7.89 8.36 -0.98
CA ALA A 73 9.02 8.46 -0.06
C ALA A 73 8.62 8.22 1.40
N ASP A 74 7.60 8.94 1.88
CA ASP A 74 7.14 8.84 3.27
C ASP A 74 6.59 7.45 3.59
N CYS A 75 5.90 6.84 2.62
CA CYS A 75 5.31 5.51 2.75
C CYS A 75 6.39 4.44 2.95
N ILE A 76 7.38 4.35 2.05
CA ILE A 76 8.42 3.32 2.15
C ILE A 76 9.38 3.58 3.32
N ILE A 77 9.68 4.84 3.64
CA ILE A 77 10.52 5.19 4.79
C ILE A 77 9.81 4.79 6.09
N THR A 78 8.50 5.06 6.21
CA THR A 78 7.70 4.65 7.37
C THR A 78 7.61 3.13 7.48
N ALA A 79 7.36 2.43 6.37
CA ALA A 79 7.33 0.97 6.34
C ALA A 79 8.67 0.35 6.79
N LEU A 80 9.80 0.88 6.31
CA LEU A 80 11.12 0.41 6.72
C LEU A 80 11.46 0.77 8.17
N ARG A 81 10.88 1.84 8.73
CA ARG A 81 11.10 2.21 10.14
C ARG A 81 10.31 1.30 11.09
N SER A 82 9.03 1.10 10.81
CA SER A 82 8.09 0.41 11.72
C SER A 82 7.99 -1.09 11.47
N GLY A 83 8.43 -1.57 10.30
CA GLY A 83 8.21 -2.94 9.86
C GLY A 83 9.48 -3.72 9.52
N ASN A 84 9.22 -4.86 8.87
CA ASN A 84 10.24 -5.75 8.36
C ASN A 84 11.09 -5.06 7.29
N LYS A 85 12.37 -5.45 7.24
CA LYS A 85 13.35 -4.95 6.27
C LYS A 85 13.17 -5.66 4.93
N GLU A 86 11.97 -5.55 4.37
CA GLU A 86 11.51 -6.21 3.14
C GLU A 86 10.67 -5.27 2.27
N CYS A 87 10.60 -5.57 0.97
CA CYS A 87 9.77 -4.84 0.01
C CYS A 87 8.29 -5.13 0.29
N PRO A 88 7.42 -4.11 0.47
CA PRO A 88 6.00 -4.32 0.71
C PRO A 88 5.27 -5.10 -0.38
N THR A 89 5.76 -5.06 -1.63
CA THR A 89 5.12 -5.72 -2.78
C THR A 89 5.55 -7.18 -2.95
N CYS A 90 6.85 -7.47 -2.89
CA CYS A 90 7.38 -8.80 -3.23
C CYS A 90 8.23 -9.45 -2.13
N ARG A 91 8.33 -8.82 -0.95
CA ARG A 91 9.06 -9.31 0.23
C ARG A 91 10.56 -9.57 0.04
N LYS A 92 11.15 -9.13 -1.08
CA LYS A 92 12.62 -9.11 -1.23
C LYS A 92 13.26 -8.23 -0.16
N LYS A 93 14.42 -8.63 0.36
CA LYS A 93 15.11 -7.92 1.45
C LYS A 93 15.47 -6.47 1.08
N LEU A 94 15.13 -5.53 1.95
CA LEU A 94 15.48 -4.12 1.89
C LEU A 94 16.20 -3.71 3.17
N VAL A 95 17.55 -3.71 3.14
CA VAL A 95 18.38 -3.52 4.34
C VAL A 95 18.16 -2.15 4.98
N SER A 96 18.02 -1.10 4.17
CA SER A 96 17.77 0.28 4.65
C SER A 96 17.31 1.18 3.51
N LYS A 97 17.15 2.48 3.78
CA LYS A 97 16.93 3.52 2.75
C LYS A 97 17.99 3.48 1.62
N ARG A 98 19.21 2.96 1.87
CA ARG A 98 20.25 2.80 0.84
C ARG A 98 19.88 1.77 -0.25
N SER A 99 18.94 0.86 0.04
CA SER A 99 18.39 -0.09 -0.94
C SER A 99 17.38 0.56 -1.90
N LEU A 100 17.11 1.86 -1.73
CA LEU A 100 16.19 2.65 -2.54
C LEU A 100 16.94 3.73 -3.33
N ARG A 101 16.27 4.27 -4.36
CA ARG A 101 16.67 5.49 -5.08
C ARG A 101 15.45 6.36 -5.35
N PRO A 102 15.57 7.70 -5.29
CA PRO A 102 14.54 8.58 -5.83
C PRO A 102 14.44 8.40 -7.35
N ASP A 103 13.23 8.51 -7.89
CA ASP A 103 12.92 8.36 -9.33
C ASP A 103 12.25 9.64 -9.88
N PRO A 104 13.03 10.72 -10.06
CA PRO A 104 12.49 12.02 -10.51
C PRO A 104 11.93 11.97 -11.93
N ASN A 105 12.42 11.03 -12.77
CA ASN A 105 11.88 10.83 -14.11
C ASN A 105 10.44 10.30 -14.06
N PHE A 106 10.15 9.41 -13.10
CA PHE A 106 8.81 8.89 -12.89
C PHE A 106 7.86 9.95 -12.32
N ASP A 107 8.34 10.79 -11.39
CA ASP A 107 7.56 11.93 -10.88
C ASP A 107 7.25 12.94 -12.00
N ALA A 108 8.21 13.22 -12.89
CA ALA A 108 8.01 14.09 -14.04
C ALA A 108 7.02 13.49 -15.06
N LEU A 109 7.05 12.17 -15.26
CA LEU A 109 6.08 11.46 -16.10
C LEU A 109 4.66 11.59 -15.52
N ILE A 110 4.49 11.33 -14.22
CA ILE A 110 3.21 11.51 -13.53
C ILE A 110 2.69 12.94 -13.71
N SER A 111 3.56 13.94 -13.53
CA SER A 111 3.18 15.35 -13.64
C SER A 111 2.75 15.74 -15.07
N LYS A 112 3.31 15.10 -16.10
CA LYS A 112 2.88 15.32 -17.50
C LYS A 112 1.54 14.67 -17.81
N ILE A 113 1.26 13.51 -17.22
CA ILE A 113 -0.01 12.78 -17.41
C ILE A 113 -1.14 13.40 -16.58
N TYR A 114 -0.83 13.86 -15.36
CA TYR A 114 -1.77 14.50 -14.44
C TYR A 114 -1.24 15.88 -13.99
N PRO A 115 -1.32 16.92 -14.85
CA PRO A 115 -0.81 18.25 -14.51
C PRO A 115 -1.56 18.90 -13.34
N SER A 116 -2.87 18.68 -13.25
CA SER A 116 -3.76 19.23 -12.23
C SER A 116 -4.02 18.24 -11.09
N ARG A 117 -2.95 17.66 -10.56
CA ARG A 117 -2.99 16.74 -9.41
C ARG A 117 -3.68 17.36 -8.19
N ASP A 118 -3.35 18.61 -7.86
CA ASP A 118 -3.90 19.30 -6.70
C ASP A 118 -5.42 19.45 -6.82
N GLU A 119 -5.94 19.67 -8.03
CA GLU A 119 -7.38 19.74 -8.29
C GLU A 119 -8.06 18.38 -8.08
N TYR A 120 -7.40 17.29 -8.48
CA TYR A 120 -7.89 15.93 -8.27
C TYR A 120 -7.93 15.56 -6.78
N GLU A 121 -6.85 15.85 -6.04
CA GLU A 121 -6.79 15.61 -4.59
C GLU A 121 -7.83 16.46 -3.85
N ALA A 122 -7.95 17.75 -4.17
CA ALA A 122 -8.96 18.63 -3.59
C ALA A 122 -10.39 18.19 -3.93
N HIS A 123 -10.61 17.58 -5.09
CA HIS A 123 -11.91 16.99 -5.42
C HIS A 123 -12.20 15.74 -4.57
N GLN A 124 -11.24 14.82 -4.44
CA GLN A 124 -11.38 13.64 -3.60
C GLN A 124 -11.66 14.00 -2.14
N GLU A 125 -10.92 14.97 -1.59
CA GLU A 125 -11.10 15.44 -0.21
C GLU A 125 -12.51 16.02 0.00
N ARG A 126 -13.01 16.82 -0.95
CA ARG A 126 -14.38 17.35 -0.91
C ARG A 126 -15.44 16.24 -0.92
N VAL A 127 -15.25 15.20 -1.74
CA VAL A 127 -16.18 14.06 -1.81
C VAL A 127 -16.14 13.25 -0.51
N LEU A 128 -14.94 12.93 0.01
CA LEU A 128 -14.76 12.23 1.28
C LEU A 128 -15.36 13.00 2.45
N ALA A 129 -15.13 14.32 2.52
CA ALA A 129 -15.73 15.18 3.54
C ALA A 129 -17.27 15.16 3.47
N ARG A 130 -17.83 15.15 2.26
CA ARG A 130 -19.28 15.03 2.07
C ARG A 130 -19.79 13.68 2.56
N ILE A 131 -19.12 12.57 2.23
CA ILE A 131 -19.50 11.22 2.68
C ILE A 131 -19.44 11.13 4.20
N ASN A 132 -18.34 11.58 4.82
CA ASN A 132 -18.16 11.56 6.27
C ASN A 132 -19.23 12.41 6.99
N LYS A 133 -19.66 13.52 6.39
CA LYS A 133 -20.74 14.35 6.95
C LYS A 133 -22.12 13.66 6.90
N HIS A 134 -22.38 12.81 5.91
CA HIS A 134 -23.67 12.12 5.76
C HIS A 134 -23.68 10.76 6.46
N ASN A 135 -22.53 10.22 6.86
CA ASN A 135 -22.46 9.05 7.73
C ASN A 135 -22.82 9.43 9.17
N ASN A 136 -23.65 8.62 9.83
CA ASN A 136 -24.06 8.81 11.22
C ASN A 136 -22.95 8.44 12.21
N GLN A 137 -21.75 9.01 11.99
CA GLN A 137 -20.53 8.73 12.74
C GLN A 137 -20.76 8.91 14.25
N GLN A 138 -21.50 9.95 14.63
CA GLN A 138 -21.80 10.26 16.03
C GLN A 138 -22.67 9.19 16.70
N ALA A 139 -23.75 8.74 16.05
CA ALA A 139 -24.57 7.68 16.64
C ALA A 139 -23.83 6.34 16.69
N LEU A 140 -22.99 6.04 15.69
CA LEU A 140 -22.15 4.84 15.71
C LEU A 140 -21.14 4.89 16.87
N SER A 141 -20.43 6.00 17.04
CA SER A 141 -19.50 6.19 18.16
C SER A 141 -20.18 6.04 19.52
N HIS A 142 -21.35 6.66 19.70
CA HIS A 142 -22.14 6.54 20.92
C HIS A 142 -22.58 5.09 21.20
N SER A 143 -23.06 4.38 20.17
CA SER A 143 -23.44 2.97 20.31
C SER A 143 -22.28 2.05 20.69
N ILE A 144 -21.07 2.33 20.17
CA ILE A 144 -19.85 1.56 20.51
C ILE A 144 -19.45 1.81 21.97
N GLU A 145 -19.47 3.06 22.41
CA GLU A 145 -19.10 3.43 23.77
C GLU A 145 -20.02 2.79 24.81
N GLU A 146 -21.33 2.86 24.59
CA GLU A 146 -22.32 2.23 25.47
C GLU A 146 -22.17 0.70 25.48
N GLY A 147 -21.89 0.09 24.32
CA GLY A 147 -21.59 -1.35 24.25
C GLY A 147 -20.36 -1.74 25.08
N LEU A 148 -19.28 -0.96 25.03
CA LEU A 148 -18.08 -1.19 25.82
C LEU A 148 -18.33 -1.05 27.33
N LYS A 149 -19.13 -0.07 27.75
CA LYS A 149 -19.53 0.12 29.16
C LYS A 149 -20.32 -1.08 29.68
N ILE A 150 -21.32 -1.53 28.92
CA ILE A 150 -22.13 -2.71 29.28
C ILE A 150 -21.25 -3.95 29.40
N GLN A 151 -20.34 -4.17 28.45
CA GLN A 151 -19.42 -5.31 28.52
C GLN A 151 -18.47 -5.22 29.73
N ALA A 152 -18.00 -4.03 30.11
CA ALA A 152 -17.18 -3.84 31.30
C ALA A 152 -17.96 -4.11 32.59
N MET A 153 -19.22 -3.63 32.67
CA MET A 153 -20.10 -3.91 33.80
C MET A 153 -20.39 -5.40 33.92
N ASN A 154 -20.71 -6.09 32.82
CA ASN A 154 -20.96 -7.53 32.86
C ASN A 154 -19.75 -8.32 33.36
N ARG A 155 -18.52 -7.97 32.92
CA ARG A 155 -17.29 -8.57 33.42
C ARG A 155 -17.07 -8.33 34.92
N TYR A 156 -17.42 -7.14 35.42
CA TYR A 156 -17.36 -6.84 36.84
C TYR A 156 -18.36 -7.68 37.64
N MET A 157 -19.61 -7.76 37.18
CA MET A 157 -20.67 -8.54 37.82
C MET A 157 -20.36 -10.05 37.81
N GLU A 158 -19.81 -10.59 36.73
CA GLU A 158 -19.36 -11.98 36.65
C GLU A 158 -18.21 -12.27 37.63
N LYS A 159 -17.31 -11.30 37.85
CA LYS A 159 -16.21 -11.43 38.79
C LYS A 159 -16.71 -11.40 40.23
N GLU A 160 -17.61 -10.46 40.57
CA GLU A 160 -18.28 -10.41 41.87
C GLU A 160 -19.05 -11.70 42.18
N ALA A 161 -19.79 -12.24 41.21
CA ALA A 161 -20.49 -13.51 41.37
C ALA A 161 -19.53 -14.70 41.61
N ARG A 162 -18.30 -14.62 41.09
CA ARG A 162 -17.26 -15.65 41.27
C ARG A 162 -16.52 -15.50 42.60
N ASP A 163 -16.28 -14.27 43.05
CA ASP A 163 -15.54 -13.95 44.28
C ASP A 163 -16.44 -13.94 45.53
N GLY A 164 -17.74 -13.68 45.38
CA GLY A 164 -18.75 -13.66 46.46
C GLY A 164 -19.15 -15.05 47.01
N GLY A 165 -18.59 -16.14 46.47
CA GLY A 165 -18.85 -17.51 46.92
C GLY A 165 -17.97 -18.02 48.06
N ARG A 166 -17.10 -17.18 48.66
CA ARG A 166 -16.18 -17.60 49.74
C ARG A 166 -16.31 -16.69 50.98
N PHE A 167 -17.46 -16.72 51.64
CA PHE A 167 -17.57 -16.19 53.01
C PHE A 167 -18.68 -16.90 53.80
N SER A 168 -18.47 -18.17 54.16
CA SER A 168 -19.25 -18.87 55.19
C SER A 168 -18.59 -20.19 55.56
N GLU A 169 -17.54 -20.16 56.39
CA GLU A 169 -17.21 -21.25 57.34
C GLU A 169 -16.00 -20.82 58.17
N TYR A 170 -16.22 -19.95 59.15
CA TYR A 170 -15.37 -19.82 60.35
C TYR A 170 -16.18 -19.07 61.41
N PHE A 171 -17.24 -19.68 61.95
CA PHE A 171 -17.70 -19.37 63.31
C PHE A 171 -18.50 -20.57 63.82
N TYR A 172 -17.99 -21.11 64.94
CA TYR A 172 -18.37 -22.30 65.71
C TYR A 172 -17.85 -23.66 65.21
#